data_AF-A0A1D6HFC1-F1
#
_entry.id   AF-A0A1D6HFC1-F1
#
_cell.length_a   1.000
_cell.length_b   1.000
_cell.length_c   1.000
_cell.angle_alpha   90.00
_cell.angle_beta   90.00
_cell.angle_gamma   90.00
#
_symmetry.space_group_name_H-M   'P 1'
#
loop_
_entity.id
_entity.type
_entity.pdbx_description
1 polymer ?
#
loop_
_entity_poly.entity_id
_entity_poly.type
_entity_poly.pdbx_seq_one_letter_code
_entity_poly.pdbx_strand_id
1 'polypeptide(L)'
;MAAVDYSICAQSEVFVTTQGGNFPHFLMGHRRYLYGGHSKTIKPDKRRLAVLFNNPRIGWTALKRHLLNMRAHSDVKGIEMKRPNESIYTFPCPDCMCRLNRTEHSKSKQSR
;
A
#
# COMPACT_ATOMS: atom_id res chain seq x y z
N MET A 1 19.88 -10.14 -9.51
CA MET A 1 19.64 -9.79 -8.09
C MET A 1 18.19 -9.35 -7.87
N ALA A 2 17.70 -8.29 -8.54
CA ALA A 2 16.35 -7.75 -8.33
C ALA A 2 15.19 -8.76 -8.33
N ALA A 3 15.23 -9.83 -9.14
CA ALA A 3 14.17 -10.84 -9.17
C ALA A 3 14.06 -11.64 -7.85
N VAL A 4 15.18 -11.95 -7.21
CA VAL A 4 15.21 -12.65 -5.91
C VAL A 4 14.69 -11.72 -4.82
N ASP A 5 15.19 -10.48 -4.78
CA ASP A 5 14.73 -9.45 -3.84
C ASP A 5 13.22 -9.21 -3.97
N TYR A 6 12.72 -9.17 -5.20
CA TYR A 6 11.29 -9.01 -5.49
C TYR A 6 10.45 -10.17 -4.96
N SER A 7 10.84 -11.41 -5.27
CA SER A 7 10.10 -12.61 -4.84
C SER A 7 10.04 -12.73 -3.32
N ILE A 8 11.17 -12.50 -2.64
CA ILE A 8 11.24 -12.51 -1.17
C ILE A 8 10.34 -11.42 -0.58
N CYS A 9 10.43 -10.19 -1.08
CA CYS A 9 9.60 -9.09 -0.58
C CYS A 9 8.11 -9.26 -0.94
N ALA A 10 7.77 -9.99 -2.00
CA ALA A 10 6.37 -10.23 -2.39
C ALA A 10 5.69 -11.19 -1.41
N GLN A 11 6.41 -12.20 -0.94
CA GLN A 11 5.91 -13.24 -0.02
C GLN A 11 6.08 -12.89 1.45
N SER A 12 6.82 -11.82 1.79
CA SER A 12 7.05 -11.43 3.17
C SER A 12 5.75 -11.00 3.87
N GLU A 13 5.63 -11.30 5.17
CA GLU A 13 4.47 -10.85 5.95
C GLU A 13 4.38 -9.31 5.97
N VAL A 14 5.53 -8.64 6.10
CA VAL A 14 5.64 -7.19 6.14
C VAL A 14 6.72 -6.73 5.16
N PHE A 15 6.43 -5.66 4.43
CA PHE A 15 7.40 -4.99 3.56
C PHE A 15 7.64 -3.56 4.04
N VAL A 16 8.91 -3.14 4.12
CA VAL A 16 9.29 -1.75 4.47
C VAL A 16 10.04 -1.15 3.30
N THR A 17 9.50 -0.08 2.71
CA THR A 17 10.16 0.58 1.58
C THR A 17 11.06 1.72 2.03
N THR A 18 12.31 1.73 1.58
CA THR A 18 13.31 2.76 1.91
C THR A 18 13.48 3.79 0.80
N GLN A 19 12.99 3.54 -0.41
CA GLN A 19 13.14 4.44 -1.56
C GLN A 19 11.85 4.53 -2.37
N GLY A 20 11.75 5.58 -3.18
CA GLY A 20 10.73 5.62 -4.24
C GLY A 20 11.15 4.78 -5.44
N GLY A 21 10.46 4.98 -6.56
CA GLY A 21 10.79 4.35 -7.83
C GLY A 21 9.96 3.11 -8.14
N ASN A 22 10.35 2.42 -9.20
CA ASN A 22 9.54 1.39 -9.83
C ASN A 22 9.44 0.10 -9.01
N PHE A 23 10.53 -0.31 -8.33
CA PHE A 23 10.52 -1.54 -7.53
C PHE A 23 9.42 -1.56 -6.45
N PRO A 24 9.38 -0.61 -5.49
CA PRO A 24 8.32 -0.63 -4.48
C PRO A 24 6.95 -0.35 -5.08
N HIS A 25 6.87 0.41 -6.18
CA HIS A 25 5.60 0.66 -6.89
C HIS A 25 4.97 -0.66 -7.34
N PHE A 26 5.67 -1.46 -8.15
CA PHE A 26 5.15 -2.74 -8.65
C PHE A 26 4.94 -3.76 -7.53
N LEU A 27 5.88 -3.82 -6.60
CA LEU A 27 5.82 -4.76 -5.49
C LEU A 27 4.61 -4.49 -4.59
N MET A 28 4.28 -3.23 -4.31
CA MET A 28 3.11 -2.86 -3.51
C MET A 28 1.80 -3.31 -4.16
N GLY A 29 1.63 -3.07 -5.47
CA GLY A 29 0.44 -3.53 -6.16
C GLY A 29 0.36 -5.05 -6.24
N HIS A 30 1.47 -5.73 -6.52
CA HIS A 30 1.51 -7.19 -6.53
C HIS A 30 1.15 -7.79 -5.17
N ARG A 31 1.71 -7.26 -4.09
CA ARG A 31 1.34 -7.65 -2.72
C ARG A 31 -0.15 -7.42 -2.47
N ARG A 32 -0.69 -6.25 -2.80
CA ARG A 32 -2.13 -5.97 -2.63
C ARG A 32 -3.00 -6.94 -3.43
N TYR A 33 -2.60 -7.29 -4.64
CA TYR A 33 -3.30 -8.27 -5.46
C TYR A 33 -3.34 -9.65 -4.78
N LEU A 34 -2.18 -10.15 -4.32
CA LEU A 34 -2.07 -11.47 -3.67
C LEU A 34 -2.83 -11.56 -2.34
N TYR A 35 -2.89 -10.48 -1.58
CA TYR A 35 -3.47 -10.45 -0.23
C TYR A 35 -4.87 -9.79 -0.17
N GLY A 36 -5.62 -9.76 -1.28
CA GLY A 36 -7.03 -9.36 -1.26
C GLY A 36 -7.28 -7.86 -1.06
N GLY A 37 -6.43 -7.02 -1.64
CA GLY A 37 -6.55 -5.55 -1.63
C GLY A 37 -5.64 -4.86 -0.61
N HIS A 38 -5.22 -5.55 0.44
CA HIS A 38 -4.33 -5.01 1.46
C HIS A 38 -3.18 -5.97 1.80
N SER A 39 -1.97 -5.43 1.90
CA SER A 39 -0.82 -6.15 2.41
C SER A 39 0.04 -5.22 3.25
N LYS A 40 0.47 -5.68 4.43
CA LYS A 40 1.23 -4.87 5.39
C LYS A 40 2.48 -4.31 4.72
N THR A 41 2.43 -3.00 4.44
CA THR A 41 3.50 -2.26 3.80
C THR A 41 3.72 -0.97 4.58
N ILE A 42 4.95 -0.76 5.06
CA ILE A 42 5.33 0.41 5.81
C ILE A 42 6.13 1.33 4.88
N LYS A 43 5.67 2.57 4.73
CA LYS A 43 6.40 3.64 4.06
C LYS A 43 6.77 4.69 5.10
N PRO A 44 7.96 4.60 5.71
CA PRO A 44 8.34 5.53 6.76
C PRO A 44 8.44 6.97 6.23
N ASP A 45 8.05 7.93 7.06
CA ASP A 45 8.31 9.33 6.78
C ASP A 45 9.79 9.62 7.05
N LYS A 46 10.58 9.66 5.97
CA LYS A 46 12.02 9.87 6.02
C LYS A 46 12.42 11.18 6.69
N ARG A 47 11.66 12.27 6.46
CA ARG A 47 11.96 13.58 7.05
C ARG A 47 11.76 13.53 8.55
N ARG A 48 10.66 12.92 8.98
CA ARG A 48 10.38 12.74 10.41
C ARG A 48 11.39 11.79 11.07
N LEU A 49 11.78 10.70 10.41
CA LEU A 49 12.83 9.82 10.92
C LEU A 49 14.17 10.55 11.10
N ALA A 50 14.57 11.40 10.15
CA ALA A 50 15.80 12.17 10.27
C ALA A 50 15.80 13.07 11.51
N VAL A 51 14.69 13.77 11.77
CA VAL A 51 14.54 14.60 12.98
C VAL A 51 14.58 13.76 14.26
N LEU A 52 13.91 12.60 14.27
CA LEU A 52 13.88 11.71 15.43
C LEU A 52 15.27 11.15 15.75
N PHE A 53 16.02 10.71 14.74
CA PHE A 53 17.36 10.17 14.90
C PHE A 53 18.41 11.23 15.21
N ASN A 54 18.18 12.49 14.83
CA ASN A 54 19.04 13.61 15.19
C ASN A 54 18.92 14.02 16.67
N ASN A 55 17.94 13.50 17.42
CA ASN A 55 17.79 13.77 18.84
C ASN A 55 18.52 12.68 19.67
N PRO A 56 19.71 12.94 20.22
CA PRO A 56 20.46 11.93 20.98
C PRO A 56 19.78 11.54 22.30
N ARG A 57 18.79 12.31 22.76
CA ARG A 57 18.04 12.07 24.00
C ARG A 57 16.72 11.36 23.77
N ILE A 58 16.41 10.95 22.55
CA ILE A 58 15.14 10.26 22.28
C ILE A 58 15.12 8.89 22.98
N GLY A 59 14.21 8.72 23.95
CA GLY A 59 13.99 7.44 24.58
C GLY A 59 13.24 6.46 23.67
N TRP A 60 13.44 5.15 23.88
CA TRP A 60 12.77 4.09 23.11
C TRP A 60 11.24 4.24 23.08
N THR A 61 10.62 4.58 24.22
CA THR A 61 9.16 4.77 24.32
C THR A 61 8.65 5.86 23.37
N ALA A 62 9.38 6.97 23.27
CA ALA A 62 9.04 8.06 22.35
C ALA A 62 9.23 7.63 20.89
N LEU A 63 10.38 7.03 20.56
CA LEU A 63 10.68 6.54 19.22
C LEU A 63 9.63 5.51 18.76
N LYS A 64 9.32 4.51 19.60
CA LYS A 64 8.31 3.47 19.34
C LYS A 64 6.95 4.09 19.01
N ARG A 65 6.51 5.10 19.78
CA ARG A 65 5.25 5.81 19.51
C ARG A 65 5.24 6.45 18.12
N HIS A 66 6.34 7.07 17.70
CA HIS A 66 6.45 7.65 16.36
C HIS A 66 6.42 6.57 15.27
N LEU A 67 7.14 5.47 15.45
CA LEU A 67 7.16 4.36 14.48
C LEU A 67 5.79 3.68 14.36
N LEU A 68 5.07 3.48 15.47
CA LEU A 68 3.70 2.95 15.46
C LEU A 68 2.74 3.89 14.72
N ASN A 69 2.88 5.21 14.88
CA ASN A 69 2.09 6.18 14.13
C ASN A 69 2.38 6.13 12.62
N MET A 70 3.66 5.99 12.22
CA MET A 70 4.03 5.81 10.80
C MET A 70 3.47 4.52 10.21
N ARG A 71 3.51 3.42 10.98
CA ARG A 71 2.91 2.14 10.60
C ARG A 71 1.41 2.29 10.40
N ALA A 72 0.69 2.85 11.38
CA ALA A 72 -0.76 3.05 11.30
C ALA A 72 -1.16 3.89 10.08
N HIS A 73 -0.41 4.97 9.79
CA HIS A 73 -0.65 5.78 8.60
C HIS A 73 -0.46 4.99 7.29
N SER A 74 0.58 4.14 7.23
CA SER A 74 0.85 3.30 6.06
C SER A 74 -0.23 2.22 5.88
N ASP A 75 -0.74 1.68 6.98
CA ASP A 75 -1.79 0.66 7.00
C ASP A 75 -3.10 1.21 6.44
N VAL A 76 -3.54 2.38 6.92
CA VAL A 76 -4.74 3.08 6.41
C VAL A 76 -4.62 3.38 4.91
N LYS A 77 -3.50 3.96 4.49
CA LYS A 77 -3.16 4.17 3.06
C LYS A 77 -3.16 2.86 2.25
N GLY A 78 -2.87 1.76 2.93
CA GLY A 78 -2.82 0.41 2.38
C GLY A 78 -4.17 -0.15 1.98
N ILE A 79 -5.25 0.30 2.61
CA ILE A 79 -6.63 -0.20 2.46
C ILE A 79 -7.45 0.74 1.55
N GLU A 80 -6.98 1.97 1.31
CA GLU A 80 -7.61 2.92 0.39
C GLU A 80 -7.80 2.33 -1.01
N MET A 81 -9.00 2.52 -1.57
CA MET A 81 -9.28 2.16 -2.97
C MET A 81 -8.52 3.08 -3.93
N LYS A 82 -8.19 2.54 -5.12
CA LYS A 82 -7.54 3.27 -6.20
C LYS A 82 -8.31 4.55 -6.54
N ARG A 83 -7.65 5.71 -6.45
CA ARG A 83 -8.16 6.97 -6.99
C ARG A 83 -8.00 7.00 -8.52
N PRO A 84 -8.79 7.79 -9.26
CA PRO A 84 -8.71 7.83 -10.73
C PRO A 84 -7.30 8.10 -11.29
N ASN A 85 -6.51 8.93 -10.59
CA ASN A 85 -5.16 9.33 -11.01
C ASN A 85 -4.04 8.42 -10.48
N GLU A 86 -4.36 7.38 -9.71
CA GLU A 86 -3.38 6.46 -9.17
C GLU A 86 -3.09 5.32 -10.15
N SER A 87 -1.86 4.81 -10.12
CA SER A 87 -1.45 3.71 -10.98
C SER A 87 -2.14 2.41 -10.59
N ILE A 88 -2.61 1.68 -11.59
CA ILE A 88 -3.15 0.32 -11.45
C ILE A 88 -2.10 -0.66 -10.91
N TYR A 89 -0.82 -0.35 -11.12
CA TYR A 89 0.30 -1.15 -10.61
C TYR A 89 0.62 -0.86 -9.14
N THR A 90 0.09 0.22 -8.55
CA THR A 90 0.16 0.44 -7.10
C THR A 90 -1.13 -0.02 -6.42
N PHE A 91 -2.29 0.32 -7.00
CA PHE A 91 -3.62 0.03 -6.47
C PHE A 91 -4.39 -0.81 -7.50
N PRO A 92 -4.21 -2.14 -7.53
CA PRO A 92 -4.95 -2.99 -8.45
C PRO A 92 -6.45 -2.90 -8.16
N CYS A 93 -7.26 -2.75 -9.21
CA CYS A 93 -8.71 -2.76 -9.10
C CYS A 93 -9.18 -4.23 -9.05
N PRO A 94 -10.04 -4.63 -8.09
CA PRO A 94 -10.57 -5.99 -8.08
C PRO A 94 -11.51 -6.26 -9.27
N ASP A 95 -12.12 -5.21 -9.82
CA ASP A 95 -13.07 -5.29 -10.92
C ASP A 95 -12.45 -4.96 -12.29
N CYS A 96 -13.06 -5.44 -13.37
CA CYS A 96 -12.76 -5.06 -14.77
C CYS A 96 -12.79 -3.53 -14.90
N MET A 97 -11.71 -2.92 -15.39
CA MET A 97 -11.68 -1.47 -15.69
C MET A 97 -12.36 -1.12 -17.02
N CYS A 98 -13.22 -2.02 -17.48
CA CYS A 98 -13.88 -1.99 -18.76
C CYS A 98 -14.96 -0.91 -18.69
N ARG A 99 -15.02 -0.01 -19.69
CA ARG A 99 -16.17 0.91 -19.79
C ARG A 99 -17.38 0.03 -20.07
N LEU A 100 -18.27 -0.12 -19.10
CA LEU A 100 -19.61 -0.66 -19.37
C LEU A 100 -20.24 0.26 -20.42
N ASN A 101 -20.34 -0.21 -21.66
CA ASN A 101 -21.26 0.40 -22.62
C ASN A 101 -22.63 0.41 -21.90
N ARG A 102 -23.29 1.58 -21.83
CA ARG A 102 -24.55 1.80 -21.09
C ARG A 102 -25.75 1.09 -21.73
N THR A 103 -25.57 -0.15 -22.15
CA THR A 103 -26.54 -1.04 -22.74
C THR A 103 -26.36 -2.36 -22.02
N GLU A 104 -27.39 -2.79 -21.26
CA GLU A 104 -27.52 -4.06 -20.53
C GLU A 104 -27.26 -4.04 -19.00
N HIS A 105 -28.24 -3.56 -18.22
CA HIS A 105 -28.99 -4.38 -17.24
C HIS A 105 -29.94 -3.51 -16.39
N SER A 106 -30.91 -2.89 -17.05
CA SER A 106 -32.22 -2.63 -16.46
C SER A 106 -32.99 -3.97 -16.38
N LYS A 107 -32.70 -4.78 -15.36
CA LYS A 107 -33.38 -6.04 -14.91
C LYS A 107 -32.54 -6.49 -13.69
N SER A 108 -32.93 -6.43 -12.42
CA SER A 108 -34.21 -6.73 -11.80
C SER A 108 -34.24 -6.11 -10.38
N LYS A 109 -35.10 -5.11 -10.18
CA LYS A 109 -35.67 -4.75 -8.88
C LYS A 109 -37.16 -4.45 -9.08
N GLN A 110 -37.94 -5.51 -9.26
CA GLN A 110 -39.37 -5.57 -8.95
C GLN A 110 -39.45 -6.67 -7.89
N SER A 111 -39.54 -6.36 -6.60
CA SER A 111 -40.77 -6.07 -5.87
C SER A 111 -41.85 -7.13 -6.08
N ARG A 112 -41.77 -8.21 -5.30
CA ARG A 112 -42.93 -8.80 -4.62
C ARG A 112 -42.47 -9.50 -3.36
#